data_AF-A0A1Y0MEM4-F1
#
_entry.id   AF-A0A1Y0MEM4-F1
#
_cell.length_a   1.000
_cell.length_b   1.000
_cell.length_c   1.000
_cell.angle_alpha   90.00
_cell.angle_beta   90.00
_cell.angle_gamma   90.00
#
_symmetry.space_group_name_H-M   'P 1'
#
loop_
_entity.id
_entity.type
_entity.pdbx_description
1 polymer ?
#
loop_
_entity_poly.entity_id
_entity_poly.type
_entity_poly.pdbx_seq_one_letter_code
_entity_poly.pdbx_strand_id
1 'polypeptide(L)'
;MNDDSSRIIKSHKFFGFSLYEKKQHQNLKIDFDFEFVNCDDIGLYVIGKYPRFKYSTSSFNQDFNWLWHSIATLRLTILNLINNRVIEVYKTQNTTSYLFNTYKNQKTDYYFKVIDLQLDKDWLSVLIYKSINEVNCLNFPTLSDYIKVIINKIIYKYGVYDNPSKAFMIKTLREYSNKFSWIHIYKEKKFMGYIDDYQIKVKEIYIPRMNMQHQLLNETDNDLFHNNYEYKYFYKALAKEIIKDFKSREPNKN
;
A
#
# COMPACT_ATOMS: atom_id res chain seq x y z
N MET A 1 -14.09 -6.66 29.64
CA MET A 1 -14.03 -5.36 30.37
C MET A 1 -13.71 -4.30 29.34
N ASN A 2 -14.68 -3.46 28.98
CA ASN A 2 -14.48 -2.33 28.08
C ASN A 2 -13.76 -1.24 28.86
N ASP A 3 -12.47 -1.05 28.59
CA ASP A 3 -11.76 0.16 28.97
C ASP A 3 -12.31 1.30 28.08
N ASP A 4 -13.46 1.84 28.47
CA ASP A 4 -14.21 2.88 27.76
C ASP A 4 -13.57 4.27 27.97
N SER A 5 -12.25 4.30 28.17
CA SER A 5 -11.47 5.53 28.27
C SER A 5 -11.29 6.13 26.86
N SER A 6 -12.32 6.81 26.37
CA SER A 6 -12.24 7.55 25.11
C SER A 6 -11.05 8.52 25.15
N ARG A 7 -10.07 8.34 24.26
CA ARG A 7 -8.83 9.13 24.25
C ARG A 7 -8.96 10.31 23.30
N ILE A 8 -8.64 11.52 23.77
CA ILE A 8 -8.63 12.71 22.91
C ILE A 8 -7.39 12.65 22.01
N ILE A 9 -7.62 12.57 20.70
CA ILE A 9 -6.57 12.60 19.67
C ILE A 9 -6.14 14.06 19.41
N LYS A 10 -7.12 14.96 19.27
CA LYS A 10 -6.90 16.38 18.96
C LYS A 10 -8.09 17.21 19.44
N SER A 11 -7.84 18.37 20.04
CA SER A 11 -8.90 19.30 20.46
C SER A 11 -8.52 20.75 20.21
N HIS A 12 -9.46 21.60 19.82
CA HIS A 12 -9.32 23.06 19.77
C HIS A 12 -10.46 23.69 20.57
N LYS A 13 -10.10 24.52 21.55
CA LYS A 13 -11.04 25.17 22.46
C LYS A 13 -11.03 26.69 22.23
N PHE A 14 -12.20 27.31 22.32
CA PHE A 14 -12.37 28.76 22.27
C PHE A 14 -13.27 29.17 23.44
N PHE A 15 -12.76 30.06 24.30
CA PHE A 15 -13.40 30.45 25.58
C PHE A 15 -13.88 29.25 26.43
N GLY A 16 -13.06 28.20 26.53
CA GLY A 16 -13.39 27.00 27.32
C GLY A 16 -14.31 25.99 26.62
N PHE A 17 -14.97 26.37 25.54
CA PHE A 17 -15.83 25.49 24.75
C PHE A 17 -15.07 24.81 23.60
N SER A 18 -15.38 23.54 23.31
CA SER A 18 -14.71 22.76 22.26
C SER A 18 -15.25 23.11 20.87
N LEU A 19 -14.49 23.84 20.05
CA LEU A 19 -14.85 24.09 18.65
C LEU A 19 -14.62 22.85 17.79
N TYR A 20 -13.61 22.07 18.14
CA TYR A 20 -13.23 20.84 17.45
C TYR A 20 -12.69 19.82 18.44
N GLU A 21 -13.15 18.58 18.36
CA GLU A 21 -12.61 17.48 19.16
C GLU A 21 -12.61 16.18 18.35
N LYS A 22 -11.48 15.49 18.28
CA LYS A 22 -11.37 14.13 17.76
C LYS A 22 -11.08 13.18 18.92
N LYS A 23 -11.95 12.20 19.15
CA LYS A 23 -11.80 11.15 20.16
C LYS A 23 -11.69 9.78 19.52
N GLN A 24 -10.88 8.91 20.10
CA GLN A 24 -10.81 7.49 19.80
C GLN A 24 -11.58 6.74 20.86
N HIS A 25 -12.55 5.92 20.45
CA HIS A 25 -13.40 5.19 21.38
C HIS A 25 -12.99 3.74 21.54
N GLN A 26 -12.51 3.13 20.45
CA GLN A 26 -12.27 1.69 20.45
C GLN A 26 -11.13 1.34 19.51
N ASN A 27 -10.34 0.35 19.94
CA ASN A 27 -9.36 -0.36 19.14
C ASN A 27 -9.73 -1.83 19.13
N LEU A 28 -10.03 -2.35 17.95
CA LEU A 28 -10.33 -3.76 17.76
C LEU A 28 -9.30 -4.36 16.83
N LYS A 29 -8.59 -5.39 17.28
CA LYS A 29 -7.79 -6.22 16.38
C LYS A 29 -8.74 -6.89 15.39
N ILE A 30 -8.38 -6.85 14.11
CA ILE A 30 -9.11 -7.57 13.07
C ILE A 30 -8.37 -8.89 12.84
N ASP A 31 -9.09 -9.99 13.07
CA ASP A 31 -8.60 -11.31 12.72
C ASP A 31 -9.11 -11.67 11.32
N PHE A 32 -8.16 -11.95 10.43
CA PHE A 32 -8.44 -12.47 9.10
C PHE A 32 -8.14 -13.96 9.13
N ASP A 33 -9.17 -14.78 8.97
CA ASP A 33 -9.02 -16.21 8.85
C ASP A 33 -8.69 -16.55 7.39
N PHE A 34 -7.46 -16.98 7.14
CA PHE A 34 -7.00 -17.41 5.82
C PHE A 34 -5.96 -18.53 5.94
N GLU A 35 -5.84 -19.30 4.87
CA GLU A 35 -4.76 -20.28 4.72
C GLU A 35 -3.40 -19.58 4.58
N PHE A 36 -2.38 -20.19 5.18
CA PHE A 36 -1.01 -19.67 5.08
C PHE A 36 -0.51 -19.78 3.63
N VAL A 37 -0.10 -18.66 3.04
CA VAL A 37 0.43 -18.58 1.68
C VAL A 37 1.80 -17.90 1.75
N ASN A 38 2.84 -18.66 1.43
CA ASN A 38 4.18 -18.09 1.34
C ASN A 38 4.42 -17.46 -0.04
N CYS A 39 4.63 -16.15 -0.09
CA CYS A 39 5.07 -15.44 -1.29
C CYS A 39 6.37 -14.67 -1.02
N ASP A 40 7.46 -15.11 -1.65
CA ASP A 40 8.81 -14.60 -1.38
C ASP A 40 9.18 -13.38 -2.25
N ASP A 41 8.42 -13.11 -3.32
CA ASP A 41 8.72 -12.05 -4.32
C ASP A 41 7.47 -11.18 -4.59
N ILE A 42 6.69 -10.86 -3.55
CA ILE A 42 5.38 -10.23 -3.73
C ILE A 42 5.45 -8.84 -4.39
N GLY A 43 6.53 -8.08 -4.16
CA GLY A 43 6.70 -6.77 -4.80
C GLY A 43 6.92 -6.83 -6.32
N LEU A 44 7.07 -8.04 -6.88
CA LEU A 44 7.13 -8.31 -8.32
C LEU A 44 5.81 -8.86 -8.89
N TYR A 45 4.67 -8.61 -8.24
CA TYR A 45 3.34 -9.03 -8.70
C TYR A 45 3.10 -8.85 -10.21
N VAL A 46 3.47 -7.69 -10.77
CA VAL A 46 3.32 -7.41 -12.22
C VAL A 46 4.12 -8.38 -13.09
N ILE A 47 5.29 -8.82 -12.62
CA ILE A 47 6.15 -9.76 -13.35
C ILE A 47 5.62 -11.19 -13.27
N GLY A 48 5.03 -11.61 -12.16
CA GLY A 48 4.37 -12.91 -12.09
C GLY A 48 3.24 -13.01 -13.12
N LYS A 49 2.47 -11.93 -13.31
CA LYS A 49 1.39 -11.88 -14.31
C LYS A 49 1.88 -11.61 -15.75
N TYR A 50 2.93 -10.80 -15.90
CA TYR A 50 3.50 -10.40 -17.19
C TYR A 50 5.03 -10.58 -17.19
N PRO A 51 5.55 -11.80 -17.31
CA PRO A 51 6.98 -12.07 -17.19
C PRO A 51 7.84 -11.41 -18.28
N ARG A 52 7.23 -11.05 -19.41
CA ARG A 52 7.86 -10.35 -20.54
C ARG A 52 7.41 -8.89 -20.62
N PHE A 53 7.21 -8.24 -19.48
CA PHE A 53 6.72 -6.88 -19.40
C PHE A 53 7.60 -5.90 -20.18
N LYS A 54 6.97 -5.04 -20.97
CA LYS A 54 7.61 -3.96 -21.74
C LYS A 54 6.92 -2.64 -21.44
N TYR A 55 7.70 -1.57 -21.30
CA TYR A 55 7.17 -0.22 -21.11
C TYR A 55 8.06 0.82 -21.78
N SER A 56 7.44 1.85 -22.35
CA SER A 56 8.15 2.99 -22.93
C SER A 56 8.25 4.14 -21.93
N THR A 57 9.13 5.12 -22.18
CA THR A 57 9.08 6.42 -21.48
C THR A 57 7.82 7.19 -21.81
N SER A 58 7.28 7.04 -23.03
CA SER A 58 6.06 7.73 -23.44
C SER A 58 4.84 7.31 -22.60
N SER A 59 3.90 8.22 -22.41
CA SER A 59 2.62 7.98 -21.73
C SER A 59 1.68 7.05 -22.51
N PHE A 60 2.01 6.67 -23.74
CA PHE A 60 1.14 6.00 -24.71
C PHE A 60 1.18 4.47 -24.69
N ASN A 61 1.44 3.84 -23.54
CA ASN A 61 1.19 2.41 -23.40
C ASN A 61 -0.27 2.23 -22.95
N GLN A 62 -1.21 2.28 -23.91
CA GLN A 62 -2.66 2.34 -23.64
C GLN A 62 -3.25 1.05 -23.03
N ASP A 63 -2.57 -0.08 -23.14
CA ASP A 63 -3.15 -1.38 -22.74
C ASP A 63 -2.81 -1.83 -21.31
N PHE A 64 -1.98 -1.08 -20.57
CA PHE A 64 -1.57 -1.47 -19.21
C PHE A 64 -2.14 -0.53 -18.14
N ASN A 65 -3.00 -1.06 -17.27
CA ASN A 65 -3.59 -0.31 -16.17
C ASN A 65 -2.62 -0.16 -14.98
N TRP A 66 -1.73 0.82 -15.08
CA TRP A 66 -0.72 1.12 -14.06
C TRP A 66 -1.30 1.31 -12.65
N LEU A 67 -2.45 2.00 -12.55
CA LEU A 67 -3.09 2.29 -11.28
C LEU A 67 -3.56 1.00 -10.60
N TRP A 68 -4.27 0.14 -11.33
CA TRP A 68 -4.75 -1.14 -10.81
C TRP A 68 -3.60 -2.02 -10.33
N HIS A 69 -2.54 -2.14 -11.13
CA HIS A 69 -1.37 -2.93 -10.78
C HIS A 69 -0.59 -2.40 -9.58
N SER A 70 -0.48 -1.08 -9.42
CA SER A 70 0.18 -0.47 -8.27
C SER A 70 -0.61 -0.70 -6.98
N ILE A 71 -1.94 -0.55 -7.05
CA ILE A 71 -2.83 -0.83 -5.92
C ILE A 71 -2.74 -2.31 -5.54
N ALA A 72 -2.84 -3.22 -6.51
CA ALA A 72 -2.75 -4.65 -6.27
C ALA A 72 -1.41 -5.02 -5.63
N THR A 73 -0.29 -4.49 -6.15
CA THR A 73 1.05 -4.78 -5.62
C THR A 73 1.18 -4.36 -4.16
N LEU A 74 0.82 -3.11 -3.82
CA LEU A 74 0.87 -2.63 -2.42
C LEU A 74 -0.04 -3.43 -1.50
N ARG A 75 -1.29 -3.64 -1.94
CA ARG A 75 -2.33 -4.30 -1.16
C ARG A 75 -2.01 -5.76 -0.89
N LEU A 76 -1.56 -6.51 -1.91
CA LEU A 76 -1.14 -7.89 -1.76
C LEU A 76 0.15 -8.01 -0.95
N THR A 77 1.08 -7.04 -1.04
CA THR A 77 2.26 -7.04 -0.16
C THR A 77 1.87 -6.85 1.30
N ILE A 78 0.93 -5.95 1.60
CA ILE A 78 0.37 -5.79 2.95
C ILE A 78 -0.33 -7.08 3.40
N LEU A 79 -1.12 -7.71 2.53
CA LEU A 79 -1.74 -9.01 2.83
C LEU A 79 -0.70 -10.09 3.13
N ASN A 80 0.38 -10.17 2.36
CA ASN A 80 1.47 -11.13 2.58
C ASN A 80 2.14 -10.91 3.95
N LEU A 81 2.36 -9.65 4.35
CA LEU A 81 2.90 -9.32 5.68
C LEU A 81 1.93 -9.72 6.82
N ILE A 82 0.62 -9.58 6.60
CA ILE A 82 -0.40 -10.06 7.54
C ILE A 82 -0.38 -11.60 7.59
N ASN A 83 -0.26 -12.26 6.43
CA ASN A 83 -0.23 -13.72 6.30
C ASN A 83 0.96 -14.35 7.03
N ASN A 84 2.12 -13.72 6.89
CA ASN A 84 3.35 -14.08 7.57
C ASN A 84 3.41 -13.63 9.05
N ARG A 85 2.30 -13.09 9.60
CA ARG A 85 2.20 -12.59 10.98
C ARG A 85 3.26 -11.53 11.34
N VAL A 86 3.75 -10.80 10.35
CA VAL A 86 4.69 -9.68 10.54
C VAL A 86 3.95 -8.47 11.08
N ILE A 87 2.74 -8.23 10.57
CA ILE A 87 1.88 -7.11 11.00
C ILE A 87 0.46 -7.57 11.36
N GLU A 88 -0.14 -6.87 12.32
CA GLU A 88 -1.55 -6.94 12.67
C GLU A 88 -2.29 -5.69 12.19
N VAL A 89 -3.58 -5.84 11.90
CA VAL A 89 -4.46 -4.73 11.56
C VAL A 89 -5.42 -4.47 12.72
N TYR A 90 -5.50 -3.21 13.13
CA TYR A 90 -6.45 -2.75 14.14
C TYR A 90 -7.43 -1.76 13.52
N LYS A 91 -8.71 -1.98 13.76
CA LYS A 91 -9.81 -1.08 13.45
C LYS A 91 -9.97 -0.08 14.59
N THR A 92 -10.13 1.19 14.24
CA THR A 92 -10.37 2.27 15.19
C THR A 92 -11.65 3.00 14.87
N GLN A 93 -12.44 3.27 15.91
CA GLN A 93 -13.62 4.12 15.80
C GLN A 93 -13.33 5.49 16.40
N ASN A 94 -13.35 6.50 15.54
CA ASN A 94 -13.07 7.87 15.91
C ASN A 94 -14.35 8.72 15.80
N THR A 95 -14.65 9.52 16.82
CA THR A 95 -15.67 10.55 16.74
C THR A 95 -14.99 11.90 16.56
N THR A 96 -15.45 12.67 15.58
CA THR A 96 -15.04 14.05 15.37
C THR A 96 -16.23 14.96 15.61
N SER A 97 -16.09 15.89 16.55
CA SER A 97 -17.10 16.85 16.94
C SER A 97 -16.69 18.25 16.48
N TYR A 98 -17.65 19.02 15.97
CA TYR A 98 -17.47 20.41 15.53
C TYR A 98 -18.49 21.34 16.19
N LEU A 99 -18.17 22.64 16.24
CA LEU A 99 -19.07 23.72 16.69
C LEU A 99 -19.72 23.38 18.03
N PHE A 100 -18.92 23.30 19.10
CA PHE A 100 -19.42 23.05 20.46
C PHE A 100 -20.13 21.70 20.62
N ASN A 101 -19.62 20.66 19.93
CA ASN A 101 -20.20 19.32 19.90
C ASN A 101 -21.59 19.21 19.25
N THR A 102 -22.04 20.24 18.53
CA THR A 102 -23.33 20.23 17.82
C THR A 102 -23.33 19.22 16.66
N TYR A 103 -22.23 19.13 15.93
CA TYR A 103 -22.08 18.19 14.82
C TYR A 103 -21.08 17.11 15.18
N LYS A 104 -21.54 15.86 15.25
CA LYS A 104 -20.71 14.68 15.53
C LYS A 104 -20.66 13.79 14.30
N ASN A 105 -19.47 13.43 13.88
CA ASN A 105 -19.24 12.49 12.79
C ASN A 105 -18.42 11.31 13.30
N GLN A 106 -18.92 10.10 13.07
CA GLN A 106 -18.20 8.87 13.38
C GLN A 106 -17.47 8.38 12.13
N LYS A 107 -16.17 8.11 12.29
CA LYS A 107 -15.32 7.62 11.21
C LYS A 107 -14.54 6.41 11.68
N THR A 108 -14.58 5.35 10.88
CA THR A 108 -13.68 4.20 11.03
C THR A 108 -12.35 4.51 10.35
N ASP A 109 -11.26 4.15 11.01
CA ASP A 109 -9.88 4.21 10.49
C ASP A 109 -9.14 2.91 10.86
N TYR A 110 -7.95 2.71 10.30
CA TYR A 110 -7.14 1.53 10.54
C TYR A 110 -5.71 1.92 10.89
N TYR A 111 -5.06 1.13 11.74
CA TYR A 111 -3.62 1.21 11.94
C TYR A 111 -2.99 -0.18 11.98
N PHE A 112 -1.67 -0.22 11.78
CA PHE A 112 -0.90 -1.44 11.75
C PHE A 112 -0.06 -1.56 13.02
N LYS A 113 0.09 -2.76 13.54
CA LYS A 113 1.05 -3.07 14.61
C LYS A 113 2.06 -4.08 14.09
N VAL A 114 3.35 -3.81 14.25
CA VAL A 114 4.40 -4.79 13.92
C VAL A 114 4.51 -5.78 15.08
N ILE A 115 4.42 -7.08 14.78
CA ILE A 115 4.52 -8.14 15.78
C ILE A 115 5.91 -8.77 15.76
N ASP A 116 6.43 -9.04 14.56
CA ASP A 116 7.70 -9.73 14.34
C ASP A 116 8.59 -8.91 13.41
N LEU A 117 9.87 -8.85 13.74
CA LEU A 117 10.91 -8.21 12.93
C LEU A 117 11.57 -9.29 12.08
N GLN A 118 10.79 -9.93 11.20
CA GLN A 118 11.37 -10.92 10.30
C GLN A 118 12.26 -10.25 9.24
N LEU A 119 13.35 -10.95 8.92
CA LEU A 119 14.18 -10.71 7.73
C LEU A 119 13.44 -11.25 6.50
N ASP A 120 12.32 -10.62 6.13
CA ASP A 120 11.74 -10.87 4.81
C ASP A 120 12.82 -10.59 3.74
N LYS A 121 12.94 -11.46 2.74
CA LYS A 121 13.90 -11.31 1.65
C LYS A 121 13.39 -10.30 0.61
N ASP A 122 12.06 -10.20 0.48
CA ASP A 122 11.40 -9.33 -0.47
C ASP A 122 11.68 -7.86 -0.15
N TRP A 123 12.18 -7.11 -1.15
CA TRP A 123 12.56 -5.71 -0.93
C TRP A 123 11.35 -4.84 -0.56
N LEU A 124 10.21 -5.04 -1.20
CA LEU A 124 9.03 -4.21 -0.98
C LEU A 124 8.40 -4.51 0.38
N SER A 125 8.27 -5.78 0.76
CA SER A 125 7.87 -6.18 2.12
C SER A 125 8.74 -5.51 3.17
N VAL A 126 10.07 -5.54 2.97
CA VAL A 126 11.03 -4.91 3.90
C VAL A 126 10.81 -3.40 4.01
N LEU A 127 10.62 -2.73 2.89
CA LEU A 127 10.33 -1.30 2.86
C LEU A 127 9.01 -0.99 3.58
N ILE A 128 7.97 -1.79 3.34
CA ILE A 128 6.65 -1.58 3.93
C ILE A 128 6.67 -1.77 5.44
N TYR A 129 7.20 -2.88 5.97
CA TYR A 129 7.20 -3.07 7.43
C TYR A 129 8.05 -2.01 8.14
N LYS A 130 9.20 -1.61 7.57
CA LYS A 130 10.03 -0.53 8.15
C LYS A 130 9.28 0.79 8.17
N SER A 131 8.51 1.07 7.13
CA SER A 131 7.66 2.28 7.05
C SER A 131 6.52 2.23 8.06
N ILE A 132 5.92 1.06 8.27
CA ILE A 132 4.93 0.85 9.32
C ILE A 132 5.55 1.12 10.69
N ASN A 133 6.73 0.56 10.96
CA ASN A 133 7.40 0.74 12.25
C ASN A 133 7.76 2.22 12.53
N GLU A 134 8.19 2.96 11.49
CA GLU A 134 8.43 4.41 11.60
C GLU A 134 7.16 5.19 11.94
N VAL A 135 6.05 4.88 11.26
CA VAL A 135 4.76 5.55 11.51
C VAL A 135 4.18 5.18 12.89
N ASN A 136 4.49 3.99 13.41
CA ASN A 136 4.09 3.57 14.75
C ASN A 136 4.72 4.40 15.88
N CYS A 137 5.74 5.21 15.59
CA CYS A 137 6.25 6.20 16.55
C CYS A 137 5.30 7.39 16.76
N LEU A 138 4.29 7.56 15.91
CA LEU A 138 3.24 8.57 16.10
C LEU A 138 2.25 8.11 17.18
N ASN A 139 1.70 9.06 17.95
CA ASN A 139 0.73 8.75 19.01
C ASN A 139 -0.59 8.16 18.48
N PHE A 140 -1.02 8.59 17.29
CA PHE A 140 -2.31 8.21 16.70
C PHE A 140 -2.19 8.02 15.18
N PRO A 141 -1.46 6.98 14.73
CA PRO A 141 -1.24 6.76 13.31
C PRO A 141 -2.54 6.38 12.60
N THR A 142 -2.70 6.86 11.37
CA THR A 142 -3.85 6.54 10.51
C THR A 142 -3.41 5.75 9.29
N LEU A 143 -4.35 5.07 8.62
CA LEU A 143 -4.06 4.34 7.38
C LEU A 143 -3.40 5.24 6.33
N SER A 144 -3.85 6.51 6.27
CA SER A 144 -3.30 7.53 5.38
C SER A 144 -1.81 7.79 5.64
N ASP A 145 -1.39 7.84 6.91
CA ASP A 145 0.01 8.10 7.29
C ASP A 145 0.92 6.97 6.80
N TYR A 146 0.52 5.71 6.99
CA TYR A 146 1.27 4.55 6.52
C TYR A 146 1.45 4.56 5.00
N ILE A 147 0.36 4.72 4.27
CA ILE A 147 0.38 4.68 2.79
C ILE A 147 1.22 5.83 2.23
N LYS A 148 1.09 7.03 2.80
CA LYS A 148 1.90 8.17 2.41
C LYS A 148 3.39 7.94 2.62
N VAL A 149 3.80 7.39 3.78
CA VAL A 149 5.22 7.10 4.05
C VAL A 149 5.76 6.01 3.12
N ILE A 150 5.00 4.93 2.91
CA ILE A 150 5.38 3.85 1.98
C ILE A 150 5.62 4.41 0.57
N ILE A 151 4.66 5.15 0.02
CA ILE A 151 4.76 5.70 -1.34
C ILE A 151 5.90 6.73 -1.43
N ASN A 152 6.09 7.58 -0.42
CA ASN A 152 7.18 8.57 -0.37
C ASN A 152 8.59 7.98 -0.41
N LYS A 153 8.77 6.74 0.09
CA LYS A 153 10.07 6.06 0.04
C LYS A 153 10.37 5.44 -1.32
N ILE A 154 9.34 5.24 -2.15
CA ILE A 154 9.49 4.67 -3.49
C ILE A 154 9.57 5.80 -4.52
N ILE A 155 8.60 6.70 -4.52
CA ILE A 155 8.56 7.90 -5.38
C ILE A 155 8.71 9.16 -4.53
N TYR A 156 9.32 10.20 -5.09
CA TYR A 156 9.69 11.40 -4.33
C TYR A 156 8.46 12.08 -3.70
N LYS A 157 8.59 12.47 -2.43
CA LYS A 157 7.50 13.06 -1.62
C LYS A 157 6.85 14.29 -2.26
N TYR A 158 7.65 15.11 -2.94
CA TYR A 158 7.18 16.34 -3.60
C TYR A 158 7.25 16.24 -5.13
N GLY A 159 7.37 15.02 -5.66
CA GLY A 159 7.41 14.80 -7.10
C GLY A 159 6.02 14.99 -7.70
N VAL A 160 5.94 15.77 -8.77
CA VAL A 160 4.78 15.84 -9.66
C VAL A 160 5.02 14.89 -10.80
N TYR A 161 4.11 13.95 -11.02
CA TYR A 161 4.24 12.91 -12.04
C TYR A 161 3.01 12.91 -12.94
N ASP A 162 3.20 12.82 -14.26
CA ASP A 162 2.08 12.63 -15.20
C ASP A 162 1.30 11.34 -14.93
N ASN A 163 2.00 10.31 -14.46
CA ASN A 163 1.42 9.05 -14.00
C ASN A 163 2.21 8.52 -12.79
N PRO A 164 1.80 8.89 -11.56
CA PRO A 164 2.47 8.48 -10.32
C PRO A 164 2.52 6.96 -10.13
N SER A 165 1.46 6.24 -10.53
CA SER A 165 1.41 4.77 -10.46
C SER A 165 2.43 4.11 -11.39
N LYS A 166 2.61 4.63 -12.61
CA LYS A 166 3.67 4.18 -13.53
C LYS A 166 5.05 4.43 -12.93
N ALA A 167 5.29 5.62 -12.38
CA ALA A 167 6.55 5.97 -11.73
C ALA A 167 6.85 5.04 -10.55
N PHE A 168 5.84 4.75 -9.72
CA PHE A 168 5.91 3.79 -8.62
C PHE A 168 6.35 2.41 -9.08
N MET A 169 5.64 1.82 -10.05
CA MET A 169 5.97 0.48 -10.54
C MET A 169 7.35 0.41 -11.17
N ILE A 170 7.71 1.39 -12.02
CA ILE A 170 9.05 1.42 -12.66
C ILE A 170 10.14 1.52 -11.61
N LYS A 171 9.96 2.35 -10.57
CA LYS A 171 10.95 2.51 -9.52
C LYS A 171 11.08 1.24 -8.69
N THR A 172 9.98 0.60 -8.32
CA THR A 172 9.98 -0.74 -7.71
C THR A 172 10.77 -1.74 -8.56
N LEU A 173 10.45 -1.88 -9.85
CA LEU A 173 11.13 -2.83 -10.75
C LEU A 173 12.64 -2.56 -10.86
N ARG A 174 13.05 -1.28 -10.88
CA ARG A 174 14.46 -0.88 -10.87
C ARG A 174 15.17 -1.31 -9.60
N GLU A 175 14.56 -1.13 -8.43
CA GLU A 175 15.13 -1.55 -7.15
C GLU A 175 15.33 -3.09 -7.11
N TYR A 176 14.35 -3.86 -7.61
CA TYR A 176 14.54 -5.31 -7.76
C TYR A 176 15.67 -5.65 -8.72
N SER A 177 15.76 -5.00 -9.88
CA SER A 177 16.86 -5.27 -10.84
C SER A 177 18.25 -4.91 -10.31
N ASN A 178 18.34 -3.93 -9.41
CA ASN A 178 19.59 -3.57 -8.76
C ASN A 178 19.97 -4.55 -7.65
N LYS A 179 18.99 -5.05 -6.90
CA LYS A 179 19.21 -5.94 -5.75
C LYS A 179 19.40 -7.40 -6.16
N PHE A 180 18.73 -7.86 -7.21
CA PHE A 180 18.65 -9.27 -7.56
C PHE A 180 19.18 -9.55 -8.97
N SER A 181 20.24 -10.34 -9.06
CA SER A 181 20.92 -10.69 -10.32
C SER A 181 20.12 -11.65 -11.24
N TRP A 182 18.85 -11.90 -10.96
CA TRP A 182 17.98 -12.77 -11.76
C TRP A 182 16.90 -11.99 -12.50
N ILE A 183 16.75 -10.70 -12.25
CA ILE A 183 15.84 -9.78 -12.94
C ILE A 183 16.64 -8.59 -13.49
N HIS A 184 16.45 -8.28 -14.76
CA HIS A 184 17.20 -7.24 -15.46
C HIS A 184 16.26 -6.36 -16.26
N ILE A 185 16.56 -5.07 -16.32
CA ILE A 185 15.88 -4.10 -17.17
C ILE A 185 16.81 -3.77 -18.33
N TYR A 186 16.40 -4.14 -19.54
CA TYR A 186 17.08 -3.77 -20.76
C TYR A 186 16.46 -2.51 -21.33
N LYS A 187 17.32 -1.62 -21.81
CA LYS A 187 16.93 -0.37 -22.47
C LYS A 187 17.23 -0.49 -23.95
N GLU A 188 16.24 -0.23 -24.78
CA GLU A 188 16.34 -0.16 -26.23
C GLU A 188 15.96 1.25 -26.68
N LYS A 189 16.72 1.81 -27.62
CA LYS A 189 16.45 3.13 -28.20
C LYS A 189 15.67 2.95 -29.51
N LYS A 190 14.50 3.58 -29.60
CA LYS A 190 13.68 3.64 -30.83
C LYS A 190 13.67 5.04 -31.42
N PHE A 191 13.22 5.12 -32.68
CA PHE A 191 13.13 6.38 -33.44
C PHE A 191 14.43 7.18 -33.39
N MET A 192 15.54 6.64 -33.91
CA MET A 192 16.85 7.33 -33.91
C MET A 192 17.35 7.81 -32.52
N GLY A 193 16.82 7.24 -31.42
CA GLY A 193 17.23 7.57 -30.05
C GLY A 193 16.32 8.53 -29.30
N TYR A 194 15.18 8.95 -29.87
CA TYR A 194 14.25 9.85 -29.20
C TYR A 194 13.36 9.16 -28.15
N ILE A 195 13.14 7.85 -28.27
CA ILE A 195 12.29 7.10 -27.34
C ILE A 195 13.07 5.96 -26.73
N ASP A 196 12.99 5.87 -25.40
CA ASP A 196 13.54 4.76 -24.64
C ASP A 196 12.41 3.75 -24.35
N ASP A 197 12.59 2.54 -24.88
CA ASP A 197 11.78 1.38 -24.53
C ASP A 197 12.54 0.52 -23.54
N TYR A 198 11.82 -0.01 -22.55
CA TYR A 198 12.36 -0.89 -21.53
C TYR A 198 11.71 -2.26 -21.62
N GLN A 199 12.51 -3.29 -21.51
CA GLN A 199 12.06 -4.67 -21.41
C GLN A 199 12.62 -5.30 -20.14
N ILE A 200 11.75 -5.94 -19.38
CA ILE A 200 12.15 -6.71 -18.21
C ILE A 200 12.41 -8.15 -18.65
N LYS A 201 13.58 -8.69 -18.28
CA LYS A 201 13.86 -10.12 -18.38
C LYS A 201 14.09 -10.69 -17.00
N VAL A 202 13.43 -11.80 -16.76
CA VAL A 202 13.58 -12.62 -15.56
C VAL A 202 14.13 -13.97 -15.96
N LYS A 203 15.04 -14.54 -15.17
CA LYS A 203 15.52 -15.90 -15.37
C LYS A 203 14.33 -16.88 -15.34
N GLU A 204 14.18 -17.67 -16.39
CA GLU A 204 13.01 -18.54 -16.63
C GLU A 204 12.65 -19.43 -15.44
N ILE A 205 13.65 -19.93 -14.69
CA ILE A 205 13.43 -20.79 -13.52
C ILE A 205 12.61 -20.14 -12.40
N TYR A 206 12.55 -18.79 -12.32
CA TYR A 206 11.82 -18.07 -11.27
C TYR A 206 10.36 -17.78 -11.67
N ILE A 207 10.04 -17.78 -12.98
CA ILE A 207 8.72 -17.36 -13.49
C ILE A 207 7.59 -18.27 -12.98
N PRO A 208 7.67 -19.61 -13.09
CA PRO A 208 6.59 -20.48 -12.64
C PRO A 208 6.31 -20.34 -11.14
N ARG A 209 7.38 -20.25 -10.33
CA ARG A 209 7.27 -20.08 -8.87
C ARG A 209 6.56 -18.78 -8.52
N MET A 210 7.01 -17.65 -9.08
CA MET A 210 6.38 -16.34 -8.79
C MET A 210 4.93 -16.31 -9.23
N ASN A 211 4.63 -16.81 -10.44
CA ASN A 211 3.26 -16.84 -10.94
C ASN A 211 2.35 -17.66 -10.01
N MET A 212 2.79 -18.86 -9.60
CA MET A 212 2.04 -19.70 -8.66
C MET A 212 1.82 -19.01 -7.31
N GLN A 213 2.87 -18.42 -6.72
CA GLN A 213 2.76 -17.72 -5.42
C GLN A 213 1.82 -16.49 -5.51
N HIS A 214 1.92 -15.70 -6.59
CA HIS A 214 1.05 -14.54 -6.80
C HIS A 214 -0.40 -14.94 -7.07
N GLN A 215 -0.62 -16.05 -7.77
CA GLN A 215 -1.96 -16.59 -8.00
C GLN A 215 -2.60 -17.03 -6.69
N LEU A 216 -1.91 -17.84 -5.87
CA LEU A 216 -2.42 -18.31 -4.58
C LEU A 216 -2.77 -17.14 -3.66
N LEU A 217 -1.89 -16.14 -3.54
CA LEU A 217 -2.17 -14.98 -2.69
C LEU A 217 -3.34 -14.15 -3.20
N ASN A 218 -3.51 -14.05 -4.53
CA ASN A 218 -4.64 -13.36 -5.14
C ASN A 218 -5.95 -14.14 -4.98
N GLU A 219 -5.91 -15.48 -4.95
CA GLU A 219 -7.06 -16.33 -4.60
C GLU A 219 -7.47 -16.10 -3.14
N THR A 220 -6.52 -16.18 -2.20
CA THR A 220 -6.76 -15.88 -0.78
C THR A 220 -7.35 -14.48 -0.57
N ASP A 221 -6.82 -13.49 -1.28
CA ASP A 221 -7.34 -12.13 -1.25
C ASP A 221 -8.79 -12.02 -1.74
N ASN A 222 -9.11 -12.68 -2.86
CA ASN A 222 -10.46 -12.71 -3.38
C ASN A 222 -11.42 -13.41 -2.41
N ASP A 223 -11.01 -14.53 -1.82
CA ASP A 223 -11.82 -15.27 -0.86
C ASP A 223 -12.12 -14.41 0.37
N LEU A 224 -11.10 -13.73 0.92
CA LEU A 224 -11.28 -12.80 2.03
C LEU A 224 -12.21 -11.63 1.65
N PHE A 225 -12.09 -11.09 0.44
CA PHE A 225 -12.94 -9.99 -0.01
C PHE A 225 -14.41 -10.37 -0.09
N HIS A 226 -14.73 -11.61 -0.48
CA HIS A 226 -16.10 -12.08 -0.61
C HIS A 226 -16.67 -12.60 0.72
N ASN A 227 -15.84 -13.26 1.53
CA ASN A 227 -16.29 -14.02 2.70
C ASN A 227 -16.05 -13.30 4.04
N ASN A 228 -15.15 -12.32 4.11
CA ASN A 228 -14.83 -11.58 5.34
C ASN A 228 -15.22 -10.10 5.23
N TYR A 229 -16.26 -9.70 5.98
CA TYR A 229 -16.80 -8.34 5.90
C TYR A 229 -15.81 -7.28 6.41
N GLU A 230 -15.07 -7.54 7.50
CA GLU A 230 -14.05 -6.61 8.02
C GLU A 230 -12.92 -6.44 7.00
N TYR A 231 -12.47 -7.53 6.39
CA TYR A 231 -11.48 -7.49 5.33
C TYR A 231 -11.97 -6.67 4.14
N LYS A 232 -13.21 -6.86 3.70
CA LYS A 232 -13.81 -6.08 2.60
C LYS A 232 -13.81 -4.57 2.87
N TYR A 233 -14.09 -4.15 4.11
CA TYR A 233 -14.02 -2.73 4.48
C TYR A 233 -12.58 -2.21 4.55
N PHE A 234 -11.67 -2.98 5.13
CA PHE A 234 -10.24 -2.67 5.17
C PHE A 234 -9.65 -2.57 3.75
N TYR A 235 -9.92 -3.55 2.89
CA TYR A 235 -9.54 -3.59 1.47
C TYR A 235 -9.93 -2.29 0.76
N LYS A 236 -11.19 -1.86 0.92
CA LYS A 236 -11.71 -0.64 0.28
C LYS A 236 -11.05 0.62 0.85
N ALA A 237 -10.84 0.68 2.16
CA ALA A 237 -10.17 1.81 2.79
C ALA A 237 -8.70 1.93 2.33
N LEU A 238 -7.99 0.81 2.27
CA LEU A 238 -6.61 0.73 1.80
C LEU A 238 -6.49 1.17 0.33
N ALA A 239 -7.32 0.63 -0.55
CA ALA A 239 -7.35 1.04 -1.96
C ALA A 239 -7.65 2.54 -2.11
N LYS A 240 -8.59 3.07 -1.30
CA LYS A 240 -8.94 4.49 -1.30
C LYS A 240 -7.76 5.38 -0.91
N GLU A 241 -7.03 5.06 0.15
CA GLU A 241 -5.88 5.86 0.57
C GLU A 241 -4.72 5.78 -0.44
N ILE A 242 -4.49 4.62 -1.07
CA ILE A 242 -3.49 4.48 -2.16
C ILE A 242 -3.89 5.36 -3.36
N ILE A 243 -5.14 5.27 -3.82
CA ILE A 243 -5.64 6.09 -4.95
C ILE A 243 -5.52 7.57 -4.62
N LYS A 244 -5.92 7.97 -3.42
CA LYS A 244 -5.88 9.37 -2.98
C LYS A 244 -4.45 9.90 -2.99
N ASP A 245 -3.48 9.14 -2.48
CA ASP A 245 -2.09 9.57 -2.47
C ASP A 245 -1.50 9.67 -3.89
N PHE A 246 -1.76 8.70 -4.77
CA PHE A 246 -1.36 8.81 -6.18
C PHE A 246 -1.98 10.03 -6.86
N LYS A 247 -3.29 10.22 -6.76
CA LYS A 247 -3.97 11.39 -7.36
C LYS A 247 -3.43 12.73 -6.87
N SER A 248 -3.02 12.82 -5.60
CA SER A 248 -2.46 14.06 -5.04
C SER A 248 -1.11 14.48 -5.65
N ARG A 249 -0.47 13.59 -6.41
CA ARG A 249 0.84 13.80 -7.06
C ARG A 249 0.74 14.04 -8.55
N GLU A 250 -0.47 13.98 -9.11
CA GLU A 250 -0.71 14.35 -10.50
C GLU A 250 -0.63 15.89 -10.64
N PRO A 251 -0.18 16.40 -11.79
CA PRO A 251 -0.23 17.85 -12.04
C PRO A 251 -1.68 18.35 -11.98
N ASN A 252 -1.87 19.55 -11.43
CA ASN A 252 -3.17 20.24 -11.52
C ASN A 252 -3.47 20.50 -13.00
N LYS A 253 -4.43 19.75 -13.55
CA LYS A 253 -4.98 20.01 -14.89
C LYS A 253 -6.10 21.01 -14.72
N ASN A 254 -5.78 22.29 -14.88
CA ASN A 254 -6.77 23.36 -15.03
C ASN A 254 -7.52 23.20 -16.34
#